data_AF-A0A7C1YF72-F1
#
_entry.id   AF-A0A7C1YF72-F1
#
_cell.length_a   1.000
_cell.length_b   1.000
_cell.length_c   1.000
_cell.angle_alpha   90.00
_cell.angle_beta   90.00
_cell.angle_gamma   90.00
#
_symmetry.space_group_name_H-M   'P 1'
#
loop_
_entity.id
_entity.type
_entity.pdbx_description
1 polymer ?
#
loop_
_entity_poly.entity_id
_entity_poly.type
_entity_poly.pdbx_seq_one_letter_code
_entity_poly.pdbx_strand_id
1 'polypeptide(L)'
;MNRLVVISNRVTVSTDKKARAGGLAVALQDALRENGGLWFGWSGKTVQKPSCQPAMVTDGNVTYATINLSRKNFAEYYNGFANRTLWPLFHYRLDLTAFSKQNYSGYQQVNTLFASKILPLLEDDDTIWVHDYHLIPLGEELRRTGVTQRMGFFLHIPFPAMEIMTALPSHRSLIRSLCAYDLVGFQTENDLRAFFDYIVHEAGGKIIGNHRIQAFGRTLKVQVFPIGINTEAIIRETLNSSRSKMARGLMDRPSDKDWIIGVDRLDYSKGIVERFQAFERLLENYPAYRGRVTLLQIAPPSRSEVPE
;
A
#
# COMPACT_ATOMS: atom_id res chain seq x y z
N MET A 1 -17.23 -7.22 20.37
CA MET A 1 -16.63 -6.41 19.30
C MET A 1 -16.63 -7.29 18.06
N ASN A 2 -17.16 -6.79 16.94
CA ASN A 2 -17.19 -7.54 15.70
C ASN A 2 -15.75 -7.87 15.26
N ARG A 3 -15.53 -9.06 14.71
CA ARG A 3 -14.19 -9.45 14.25
C ARG A 3 -13.76 -8.57 13.06
N LEU A 4 -12.52 -8.08 13.13
CA LEU A 4 -11.92 -7.29 12.06
C LEU A 4 -11.22 -8.22 11.05
N VAL A 5 -11.59 -8.10 9.78
CA VAL A 5 -10.97 -8.83 8.66
C VAL A 5 -10.15 -7.85 7.83
N VAL A 6 -8.84 -7.83 8.06
CA VAL A 6 -7.89 -7.02 7.30
C VAL A 6 -7.47 -7.77 6.06
N ILE A 7 -7.59 -7.13 4.89
CA ILE A 7 -7.17 -7.70 3.61
C ILE A 7 -6.16 -6.77 2.95
N SER A 8 -4.94 -7.27 2.73
CA SER A 8 -3.89 -6.52 2.02
C SER A 8 -3.24 -7.39 0.96
N ASN A 9 -2.54 -6.77 0.00
CA ASN A 9 -1.81 -7.54 -1.00
C ASN A 9 -0.78 -8.46 -0.35
N ARG A 10 0.05 -7.96 0.57
CA ARG A 10 1.10 -8.74 1.23
C ARG A 10 0.81 -8.92 2.71
N VAL A 11 0.91 -10.17 3.17
CA VAL A 11 0.86 -10.53 4.59
C VAL A 11 2.27 -10.91 5.05
N THR A 12 2.66 -10.38 6.21
CA THR A 12 3.91 -10.75 6.89
C THR A 12 3.55 -11.41 8.20
N VAL A 13 3.73 -12.72 8.27
CA VAL A 13 3.51 -13.47 9.52
C VAL A 13 4.58 -13.05 10.52
N SER A 14 4.17 -12.76 11.75
CA SER A 14 5.00 -12.27 12.87
C SER A 14 6.31 -13.07 13.10
N THR A 15 6.32 -14.35 12.73
CA THR A 15 7.48 -15.25 12.83
C THR A 15 8.60 -14.95 11.81
N ASP A 16 8.29 -14.25 10.71
CA ASP A 16 9.27 -13.88 9.67
C ASP A 16 9.94 -12.53 9.97
N LYS A 17 11.00 -12.56 10.80
CA LYS A 17 11.81 -11.37 11.14
C LYS A 17 12.38 -10.62 9.92
N LYS A 18 12.50 -11.28 8.76
CA LYS A 18 13.07 -10.71 7.52
C LYS A 18 12.09 -9.85 6.71
N ALA A 19 10.78 -9.89 7.00
CA ALA A 19 9.76 -9.32 6.11
C ALA A 19 9.24 -7.92 6.52
N ARG A 20 9.82 -7.27 7.54
CA ARG A 20 9.31 -6.00 8.11
C ARG A 20 9.52 -4.74 7.25
N ALA A 21 10.03 -4.85 6.03
CA ALA A 21 10.28 -3.70 5.17
C ALA A 21 8.99 -3.25 4.45
N GLY A 22 8.17 -2.45 5.11
CA GLY A 22 7.01 -1.78 4.50
C GLY A 22 6.10 -1.12 5.54
N GLY A 23 5.83 0.19 5.39
CA GLY A 23 5.04 0.96 6.35
C GLY A 23 3.62 0.41 6.60
N LEU A 24 3.01 -0.17 5.56
CA LEU A 24 1.70 -0.82 5.66
C LEU A 24 1.69 -1.97 6.68
N ALA A 25 2.65 -2.89 6.56
CA ALA A 25 2.65 -4.10 7.36
C ALA A 25 2.84 -3.80 8.86
N VAL A 26 3.67 -2.80 9.17
CA VAL A 26 3.90 -2.33 10.55
C VAL A 26 2.61 -1.73 11.13
N ALA A 27 1.99 -0.80 10.42
CA ALA A 27 0.79 -0.11 10.92
C ALA A 27 -0.41 -1.08 11.10
N LEU A 28 -0.61 -2.03 10.19
CA LEU A 28 -1.70 -3.02 10.30
C LEU A 28 -1.46 -4.02 11.43
N GLN A 29 -0.20 -4.41 11.65
CA GLN A 29 0.12 -5.35 12.72
C GLN A 29 -0.16 -4.76 14.10
N ASP A 30 0.12 -3.46 14.30
CA ASP A 30 -0.19 -2.77 15.56
C ASP A 30 -1.70 -2.73 15.80
N ALA A 31 -2.49 -2.35 14.79
CA ALA A 31 -3.96 -2.31 14.90
C ALA A 31 -4.61 -3.68 15.17
N LEU A 32 -4.08 -4.74 14.55
CA LEU A 32 -4.56 -6.12 14.73
C LEU A 32 -4.17 -6.73 16.06
N ARG A 33 -2.98 -6.41 16.61
CA ARG A 33 -2.54 -6.96 17.90
C ARG A 33 -3.42 -6.51 19.06
N GLU A 34 -3.92 -5.28 19.00
CA GLU A 34 -4.80 -4.74 20.04
C GLU A 34 -6.20 -5.36 20.02
N ASN A 35 -6.77 -5.57 18.83
CA ASN A 35 -8.18 -5.95 18.68
C ASN A 35 -8.39 -7.43 18.33
N GLY A 36 -7.33 -8.14 17.94
CA GLY A 36 -7.41 -9.45 17.31
C GLY A 36 -8.07 -9.40 15.93
N GLY A 37 -8.19 -10.56 15.28
CA GLY A 37 -8.92 -10.69 14.02
C GLY A 37 -8.22 -11.54 12.97
N LEU A 38 -8.63 -11.36 11.72
CA LEU A 38 -8.14 -12.10 10.57
C LEU A 38 -7.34 -11.18 9.65
N TRP A 39 -6.11 -11.57 9.30
CA TRP A 39 -5.32 -10.90 8.26
C TRP A 39 -5.16 -11.82 7.04
N PHE A 40 -5.84 -11.46 5.96
CA PHE A 40 -5.80 -12.19 4.70
C PHE A 40 -4.96 -11.51 3.61
N GLY A 41 -4.25 -12.31 2.79
CA GLY A 41 -3.57 -11.81 1.60
C GLY A 41 -2.53 -12.76 0.99
N TRP A 42 -1.63 -12.25 0.15
CA TRP A 42 -0.58 -13.06 -0.47
C TRP A 42 0.56 -13.33 0.51
N SER A 43 1.00 -14.59 0.57
CA SER A 43 2.13 -15.06 1.39
C SER A 43 3.47 -14.48 0.94
N GLY A 44 3.55 -14.05 -0.31
CA GLY A 44 4.80 -13.71 -0.97
C GLY A 44 5.46 -14.76 -1.81
N LYS A 45 4.88 -15.96 -1.87
CA LYS A 45 5.43 -17.07 -2.63
C LYS A 45 4.69 -17.19 -3.97
N THR A 46 5.46 -17.41 -5.03
CA THR A 46 4.94 -17.81 -6.33
C THR A 46 5.11 -19.31 -6.50
N VAL A 47 4.03 -20.02 -6.86
CA VAL A 47 4.03 -21.48 -7.06
C VAL A 47 3.46 -21.83 -8.44
N GLN A 48 3.69 -23.04 -8.94
CA GLN A 48 3.09 -23.46 -10.22
C GLN A 48 1.57 -23.63 -10.10
N LYS A 49 1.12 -24.35 -9.06
CA LYS A 49 -0.29 -24.61 -8.79
C LYS A 49 -0.63 -24.13 -7.37
N PRO A 50 -1.31 -22.97 -7.23
CA PRO A 50 -1.77 -22.50 -5.94
C PRO A 50 -2.72 -23.50 -5.26
N SER A 51 -2.67 -23.56 -3.93
CA SER A 51 -3.59 -24.36 -3.12
C SER A 51 -5.05 -23.90 -3.31
N CYS A 52 -5.99 -24.83 -3.16
CA CYS A 52 -7.40 -24.50 -3.12
C CYS A 52 -7.80 -23.76 -1.84
N GLN A 53 -7.12 -23.99 -0.72
CA GLN A 53 -7.41 -23.33 0.55
C GLN A 53 -6.27 -22.43 1.01
N PRO A 54 -6.55 -21.29 1.66
CA PRO A 54 -5.54 -20.46 2.32
C PRO A 54 -4.79 -21.25 3.41
N ALA A 55 -3.50 -20.98 3.55
CA ALA A 55 -2.71 -21.45 4.68
C ALA A 55 -3.01 -20.57 5.90
N MET A 56 -3.39 -21.21 7.00
CA MET A 56 -3.80 -20.55 8.23
C MET A 56 -2.72 -20.70 9.31
N VAL A 57 -2.35 -19.59 9.96
CA VAL A 57 -1.44 -19.57 11.12
C VAL A 57 -2.02 -18.62 12.15
N THR A 58 -2.11 -19.03 13.42
CA THR A 58 -2.55 -18.15 14.51
C THR A 58 -1.36 -17.79 15.39
N ASP A 59 -1.16 -16.50 15.66
CA ASP A 59 -0.17 -15.97 16.60
C ASP A 59 -0.88 -14.98 17.53
N GLY A 60 -0.99 -15.35 18.82
CA GLY A 60 -1.79 -14.60 19.79
C GLY A 60 -3.28 -14.58 19.43
N ASN A 61 -3.86 -13.39 19.36
CA ASN A 61 -5.26 -13.12 18.99
C ASN A 61 -5.46 -12.84 17.49
N VAL A 62 -4.42 -13.00 16.66
CA VAL A 62 -4.47 -12.74 15.22
C VAL A 62 -4.32 -14.04 14.44
N THR A 63 -5.27 -14.31 13.55
CA THR A 63 -5.19 -15.38 12.56
C THR A 63 -4.73 -14.81 11.22
N TYR A 64 -3.68 -15.39 10.65
CA TYR A 64 -3.14 -15.05 9.35
C TYR A 64 -3.61 -16.08 8.33
N ALA A 65 -4.24 -15.62 7.26
CA ALA A 65 -4.73 -16.45 6.17
C ALA A 65 -4.02 -16.06 4.88
N THR A 66 -3.15 -16.92 4.36
CA THR A 66 -2.31 -16.57 3.22
C THR A 66 -2.53 -17.47 2.01
N ILE A 67 -2.52 -16.87 0.82
CA ILE A 67 -2.55 -17.60 -0.45
C ILE A 67 -1.23 -17.43 -1.19
N ASN A 68 -0.91 -18.39 -2.06
CA ASN A 68 0.18 -18.26 -3.01
C ASN A 68 -0.37 -17.81 -4.37
N LEU A 69 0.44 -17.09 -5.15
CA LEU A 69 0.08 -16.72 -6.52
C LEU A 69 0.77 -17.65 -7.52
N SER A 70 0.15 -17.86 -8.67
CA SER A 70 0.86 -18.46 -9.81
C SER A 70 1.90 -17.48 -10.34
N ARG A 71 2.95 -17.95 -11.03
CA ARG A 71 3.91 -17.05 -11.70
C ARG A 71 3.22 -16.12 -12.70
N LYS A 72 2.24 -16.63 -13.45
CA LYS A 72 1.43 -15.83 -14.38
C LYS A 72 0.66 -14.74 -13.65
N ASN A 73 -0.06 -15.09 -12.59
CA ASN A 73 -0.83 -14.11 -11.80
C ASN A 73 0.10 -13.05 -11.20
N PHE A 74 1.23 -13.46 -10.64
CA PHE A 74 2.21 -12.52 -10.10
C PHE A 74 2.74 -11.55 -11.17
N ALA A 75 3.06 -12.06 -12.36
CA ALA A 75 3.53 -11.24 -13.48
C ALA A 75 2.46 -10.25 -13.98
N GLU A 76 1.21 -10.69 -14.19
CA GLU A 76 0.16 -9.86 -14.79
C GLU A 76 -0.48 -8.88 -13.78
N TYR A 77 -0.73 -9.33 -12.55
CA TYR A 77 -1.35 -8.52 -11.49
C TYR A 77 -0.33 -7.67 -10.73
N TYR A 78 0.72 -8.27 -10.16
CA TYR A 78 1.61 -7.55 -9.24
C TYR A 78 2.67 -6.77 -10.01
N ASN A 79 3.50 -7.43 -10.81
CA ASN A 79 4.51 -6.75 -11.62
C ASN A 79 3.86 -5.92 -12.74
N GLY A 80 2.75 -6.41 -13.29
CA GLY A 80 2.01 -5.80 -14.38
C GLY A 80 1.15 -4.64 -13.93
N PHE A 81 -0.16 -4.86 -13.79
CA PHE A 81 -1.10 -3.74 -13.64
C PHE A 81 -0.87 -2.94 -12.36
N ALA A 82 -0.62 -3.59 -11.22
CA ALA A 82 -0.46 -2.89 -9.95
C ALA A 82 0.80 -2.01 -9.95
N ASN A 83 1.97 -2.56 -10.29
CA ASN A 83 3.24 -1.81 -10.15
C ASN A 83 3.76 -1.16 -11.44
N ARG A 84 3.31 -1.57 -12.63
CA ARG A 84 3.69 -0.95 -13.91
C ARG A 84 2.60 -0.06 -14.51
N THR A 85 1.38 -0.09 -13.96
CA THR A 85 0.30 0.81 -14.37
C THR A 85 -0.15 1.70 -13.21
N LEU A 86 -0.70 1.14 -12.13
CA LEU A 86 -1.31 1.95 -11.05
C LEU A 86 -0.28 2.73 -10.25
N TRP A 87 0.82 2.09 -9.82
CA TRP A 87 1.86 2.77 -9.04
C TRP A 87 2.43 4.02 -9.74
N PRO A 88 2.94 3.96 -10.98
CA PRO A 88 3.44 5.16 -11.65
C PRO A 88 2.35 6.21 -11.88
N LEU A 89 1.15 5.78 -12.30
CA LEU A 89 0.01 6.66 -12.55
C LEU A 89 -0.34 7.48 -11.29
N PHE A 90 -0.48 6.80 -10.16
CA PHE A 90 -0.88 7.40 -8.88
C PHE A 90 0.25 8.24 -8.26
N HIS A 91 1.50 8.03 -8.69
CA HIS A 91 2.65 8.86 -8.32
C HIS A 91 3.02 9.90 -9.40
N TYR A 92 2.07 10.26 -10.27
CA TYR A 92 2.22 11.32 -11.27
C TYR A 92 3.36 11.07 -12.29
N ARG A 93 3.73 9.80 -12.50
CA ARG A 93 4.72 9.35 -13.49
C ARG A 93 4.02 8.74 -14.70
N LEU A 94 3.27 9.57 -15.43
CA LEU A 94 2.61 9.16 -16.67
C LEU A 94 3.60 8.62 -17.70
N ASP A 95 4.81 9.17 -17.72
CA ASP A 95 5.92 8.73 -18.56
C ASP A 95 6.33 7.27 -18.31
N LEU A 96 6.13 6.76 -17.08
CA LEU A 96 6.43 5.37 -16.71
C LEU A 96 5.20 4.46 -16.72
N THR A 97 4.01 5.02 -16.95
CA THR A 97 2.75 4.26 -16.86
C THR A 97 2.55 3.44 -18.13
N ALA A 98 2.61 2.10 -18.00
CA ALA A 98 2.37 1.19 -19.11
C ALA A 98 1.08 0.38 -18.91
N PHE A 99 0.07 0.64 -19.74
CA PHE A 99 -1.17 -0.12 -19.73
C PHE A 99 -1.11 -1.32 -20.69
N SER A 100 -1.61 -2.48 -20.23
CA SER A 100 -1.85 -3.66 -21.07
C SER A 100 -3.17 -4.30 -20.69
N LYS A 101 -3.98 -4.66 -21.70
CA LYS A 101 -5.23 -5.39 -21.50
C LYS A 101 -5.00 -6.74 -20.82
N GLN A 102 -3.89 -7.42 -21.11
CA GLN A 102 -3.52 -8.68 -20.47
C GLN A 102 -3.28 -8.48 -18.97
N ASN A 103 -2.48 -7.47 -18.61
CA ASN A 103 -2.20 -7.16 -17.21
C ASN A 103 -3.46 -6.74 -16.46
N TYR A 104 -4.32 -5.92 -17.08
CA TYR A 104 -5.60 -5.54 -16.50
C TYR A 104 -6.51 -6.75 -16.27
N SER A 105 -6.58 -7.69 -17.22
CA SER A 105 -7.32 -8.94 -17.06
C SER A 105 -6.76 -9.79 -15.92
N GLY A 106 -5.44 -9.97 -15.84
CA GLY A 106 -4.79 -10.67 -14.73
C GLY A 106 -5.06 -10.00 -13.38
N TYR A 107 -5.13 -8.66 -13.36
CA TYR A 107 -5.47 -7.90 -12.16
C TYR A 107 -6.88 -8.14 -11.65
N GLN A 108 -7.86 -8.15 -12.55
CA GLN A 108 -9.25 -8.51 -12.22
C GLN A 108 -9.33 -9.98 -11.76
N GLN A 109 -8.68 -10.90 -12.48
CA GLN A 109 -8.67 -12.33 -12.13
C GLN A 109 -8.10 -12.61 -10.73
N VAL A 110 -7.04 -11.90 -10.35
CA VAL A 110 -6.48 -12.04 -8.99
C VAL A 110 -7.42 -11.48 -7.94
N ASN A 111 -8.13 -10.38 -8.20
CA ASN A 111 -9.13 -9.87 -7.25
C ASN A 111 -10.31 -10.83 -7.09
N THR A 112 -10.82 -11.43 -8.18
CA THR A 112 -11.82 -12.51 -8.10
C THR A 112 -11.29 -13.72 -7.33
N LEU A 113 -10.03 -14.09 -7.53
CA LEU A 113 -9.38 -15.17 -6.77
C LEU A 113 -9.35 -14.82 -5.27
N PHE A 114 -8.90 -13.62 -4.90
CA PHE A 114 -8.90 -13.17 -3.50
C PHE A 114 -10.31 -13.25 -2.89
N ALA A 115 -11.33 -12.73 -3.59
CA ALA A 115 -12.72 -12.81 -3.16
C ALA A 115 -13.17 -14.26 -2.91
N SER A 116 -12.88 -15.18 -3.84
CA SER A 116 -13.25 -16.59 -3.71
C SER A 116 -12.57 -17.31 -2.53
N LYS A 117 -11.37 -16.83 -2.13
CA LYS A 117 -10.56 -17.46 -1.08
C LYS A 117 -10.88 -16.93 0.31
N ILE A 118 -11.28 -15.66 0.41
CA ILE A 118 -11.69 -15.07 1.69
C ILE A 118 -13.15 -15.40 2.02
N LEU A 119 -14.03 -15.54 1.02
CA LEU A 119 -15.46 -15.77 1.22
C LEU A 119 -15.80 -16.89 2.22
N PRO A 120 -15.17 -18.09 2.19
CA PRO A 120 -15.47 -19.16 3.14
C PRO A 120 -14.96 -18.91 4.56
N LEU A 121 -14.15 -17.86 4.77
CA LEU A 121 -13.59 -17.49 6.06
C LEU A 121 -14.38 -16.34 6.71
N LEU A 122 -15.32 -15.72 6.00
CA LEU A 122 -16.12 -14.60 6.50
C LEU A 122 -17.27 -15.10 7.38
N GLU A 123 -17.54 -14.34 8.44
CA GLU A 123 -18.64 -14.50 9.37
C GLU A 123 -19.64 -13.33 9.18
N ASP A 124 -20.90 -13.52 9.56
CA ASP A 124 -21.98 -12.58 9.27
C ASP A 124 -21.77 -11.19 9.91
N ASP A 125 -21.10 -11.14 11.06
CA ASP A 125 -20.85 -9.92 11.81
C ASP A 125 -19.49 -9.28 11.51
N ASP A 126 -18.67 -9.85 10.62
CA ASP A 126 -17.35 -9.33 10.28
C ASP A 126 -17.40 -7.87 9.80
N THR A 127 -16.35 -7.11 10.15
CA THR A 127 -16.04 -5.84 9.51
C THR A 127 -14.82 -6.03 8.62
N ILE A 128 -14.99 -5.80 7.32
CA ILE A 128 -13.94 -6.02 6.32
C ILE A 128 -13.21 -4.71 6.05
N TRP A 129 -11.88 -4.74 6.10
CA TRP A 129 -11.03 -3.60 5.81
C TRP A 129 -9.97 -3.95 4.77
N VAL A 130 -10.15 -3.42 3.56
CA VAL A 130 -9.29 -3.68 2.41
C VAL A 130 -8.26 -2.57 2.26
N HIS A 131 -7.02 -2.96 1.99
CA HIS A 131 -5.91 -2.03 1.88
C HIS A 131 -5.26 -2.03 0.50
N ASP A 132 -5.15 -0.81 0.00
CA ASP A 132 -4.23 -0.37 -1.04
C ASP A 132 -4.60 -0.71 -2.49
N TYR A 133 -3.94 -0.02 -3.43
CA TYR A 133 -4.26 0.03 -4.86
C TYR A 133 -4.30 -1.33 -5.57
N HIS A 134 -3.69 -2.36 -5.00
CA HIS A 134 -3.73 -3.72 -5.53
C HIS A 134 -5.13 -4.34 -5.51
N LEU A 135 -5.97 -3.92 -4.55
CA LEU A 135 -7.22 -4.60 -4.22
C LEU A 135 -8.46 -3.74 -4.47
N ILE A 136 -8.37 -2.71 -5.31
CA ILE A 136 -9.50 -1.83 -5.61
C ILE A 136 -10.77 -2.59 -6.08
N PRO A 137 -10.67 -3.63 -6.95
CA PRO A 137 -11.84 -4.40 -7.37
C PRO A 137 -12.44 -5.30 -6.30
N LEU A 138 -11.71 -5.62 -5.22
CA LEU A 138 -12.10 -6.68 -4.28
C LEU A 138 -13.48 -6.45 -3.65
N GLY A 139 -13.80 -5.22 -3.29
CA GLY A 139 -15.11 -4.89 -2.71
C GLY A 139 -16.25 -5.17 -3.68
N GLU A 140 -16.07 -4.85 -4.95
CA GLU A 140 -17.07 -5.15 -5.97
C GLU A 140 -17.24 -6.66 -6.18
N GLU A 141 -16.13 -7.41 -6.22
CA GLU A 141 -16.16 -8.87 -6.34
C GLU A 141 -16.91 -9.51 -5.16
N LEU A 142 -16.65 -9.07 -3.92
CA LEU A 142 -17.36 -9.56 -2.73
C LEU A 142 -18.85 -9.21 -2.75
N ARG A 143 -19.22 -8.00 -3.18
CA ARG A 143 -20.64 -7.63 -3.34
C ARG A 143 -21.36 -8.53 -4.35
N ARG A 144 -20.70 -8.93 -5.43
CA ARG A 144 -21.28 -9.85 -6.43
C ARG A 144 -21.54 -11.26 -5.89
N THR A 145 -20.80 -11.69 -4.85
CA THR A 145 -21.02 -13.00 -4.21
C THR A 145 -22.03 -12.95 -3.05
N GLY A 146 -22.68 -11.80 -2.82
CA GLY A 146 -23.68 -11.63 -1.76
C GLY A 146 -23.15 -11.21 -0.40
N VAL A 147 -21.87 -10.81 -0.28
CA VAL A 147 -21.31 -10.27 0.97
C VAL A 147 -22.02 -8.96 1.33
N THR A 148 -22.64 -8.91 2.50
CA THR A 148 -23.40 -7.74 3.00
C THR A 148 -22.71 -7.02 4.16
N GLN A 149 -21.64 -7.61 4.70
CA GLN A 149 -20.79 -7.08 5.76
C GLN A 149 -20.33 -5.65 5.45
N ARG A 150 -20.09 -4.87 6.49
CA ARG A 150 -19.52 -3.52 6.36
C ARG A 150 -18.11 -3.62 5.79
N MET A 151 -17.84 -2.87 4.72
CA MET A 151 -16.57 -2.89 4.01
C MET A 151 -15.97 -1.50 3.88
N GLY A 152 -14.75 -1.32 4.41
CA GLY A 152 -13.92 -0.15 4.19
C GLY A 152 -12.78 -0.44 3.21
N PHE A 153 -12.39 0.55 2.43
CA PHE A 153 -11.14 0.57 1.66
C PHE A 153 -10.26 1.72 2.12
N PHE A 154 -8.95 1.51 2.21
CA PHE A 154 -8.00 2.60 2.47
C PHE A 154 -6.86 2.58 1.44
N LEU A 155 -6.67 3.71 0.76
CA LEU A 155 -5.59 3.90 -0.21
C LEU A 155 -4.36 4.47 0.49
N HIS A 156 -3.23 3.75 0.43
CA HIS A 156 -2.00 4.18 1.12
C HIS A 156 -1.13 5.09 0.27
N ILE A 157 -1.28 5.02 -1.05
CA ILE A 157 -0.59 5.87 -2.02
C ILE A 157 -1.46 7.10 -2.35
N PRO A 158 -0.91 8.13 -3.01
CA PRO A 158 -1.71 9.29 -3.41
C PRO A 158 -2.85 8.88 -4.34
N PHE A 159 -3.97 9.62 -4.29
CA PHE A 159 -4.97 9.55 -5.34
C PHE A 159 -4.66 10.65 -6.38
N PRO A 160 -4.44 10.30 -7.66
CA PRO A 160 -4.02 11.27 -8.65
C PRO A 160 -5.13 12.24 -9.03
N ALA A 161 -4.76 13.45 -9.46
CA ALA A 161 -5.68 14.42 -10.05
C ALA A 161 -6.49 13.78 -11.19
N MET A 162 -7.71 14.28 -11.40
CA MET A 162 -8.66 13.73 -12.34
C MET A 162 -8.08 13.56 -13.76
N GLU A 163 -7.36 14.55 -14.26
CA GLU A 163 -6.75 14.57 -15.59
C GLU A 163 -5.65 13.50 -15.75
N ILE A 164 -4.96 13.18 -14.65
CA ILE A 164 -3.99 12.08 -14.62
C ILE A 164 -4.74 10.75 -14.56
N MET A 165 -5.81 10.66 -13.75
CA MET A 165 -6.61 9.44 -13.62
C MET A 165 -7.28 9.02 -14.93
N THR A 166 -7.77 9.98 -15.73
CA THR A 166 -8.43 9.72 -17.02
C THR A 166 -7.47 9.22 -18.10
N ALA A 167 -6.15 9.37 -17.93
CA ALA A 167 -5.15 8.75 -18.81
C ALA A 167 -5.16 7.22 -18.75
N LEU A 168 -5.67 6.62 -17.67
CA LEU A 168 -5.80 5.17 -17.54
C LEU A 168 -7.02 4.67 -18.36
N PRO A 169 -6.87 3.79 -19.37
CA PRO A 169 -8.00 3.35 -20.20
C PRO A 169 -9.16 2.66 -19.44
N SER A 170 -8.90 2.15 -18.24
CA SER A 170 -9.87 1.46 -17.38
C SER A 170 -10.34 2.28 -16.16
N HIS A 171 -10.04 3.58 -16.13
CA HIS A 171 -10.31 4.48 -15.01
C HIS A 171 -11.75 4.37 -14.47
N ARG A 172 -12.76 4.43 -15.34
CA ARG A 172 -14.18 4.36 -14.95
C ARG A 172 -14.54 3.05 -14.24
N SER A 173 -13.97 1.93 -14.68
CA SER A 173 -14.20 0.63 -14.00
C SER A 173 -13.54 0.61 -12.63
N LEU A 174 -12.33 1.13 -12.51
CA LEU A 174 -11.58 1.17 -11.25
C LEU A 174 -12.31 2.01 -10.19
N ILE A 175 -12.78 3.20 -10.57
CA ILE A 175 -13.52 4.09 -9.65
C ILE A 175 -14.90 3.53 -9.31
N ARG A 176 -15.57 2.86 -10.25
CA ARG A 176 -16.82 2.14 -9.97
C ARG A 176 -16.60 1.06 -8.92
N SER A 177 -15.48 0.33 -8.96
CA SER A 177 -15.15 -0.64 -7.93
C SER A 177 -14.89 -0.01 -6.55
N LEU A 178 -14.22 1.15 -6.50
CA LEU A 178 -14.09 1.92 -5.25
C LEU A 178 -15.45 2.32 -4.66
N CYS A 179 -16.44 2.60 -5.51
CA CYS A 179 -17.80 2.93 -5.04
C CYS A 179 -18.57 1.71 -4.49
N ALA A 180 -18.03 0.49 -4.58
CA ALA A 180 -18.63 -0.71 -4.01
C ALA A 180 -18.46 -0.83 -2.49
N TYR A 181 -17.48 -0.12 -1.93
CA TYR A 181 -17.22 -0.04 -0.49
C TYR A 181 -18.20 0.91 0.22
N ASP A 182 -18.38 0.74 1.52
CA ASP A 182 -19.23 1.60 2.34
C ASP A 182 -18.46 2.83 2.85
N LEU A 183 -17.14 2.69 3.01
CA LEU A 183 -16.19 3.74 3.36
C LEU A 183 -14.94 3.65 2.46
N VAL A 184 -14.52 4.75 1.85
CA VAL A 184 -13.21 4.88 1.19
C VAL A 184 -12.38 5.94 1.91
N GLY A 185 -11.20 5.54 2.38
CA GLY A 185 -10.27 6.38 3.13
C GLY A 185 -9.03 6.75 2.31
N PHE A 186 -8.55 7.97 2.50
CA PHE A 186 -7.34 8.50 1.86
C PHE A 186 -6.34 9.08 2.88
N GLN A 187 -5.10 9.31 2.46
CA GLN A 187 -4.05 9.86 3.32
C GLN A 187 -4.21 11.36 3.58
N THR A 188 -4.60 12.14 2.56
CA THR A 188 -4.62 13.60 2.64
C THR A 188 -5.89 14.22 2.06
N GLU A 189 -6.13 15.49 2.42
CA GLU A 189 -7.21 16.29 1.81
C GLU A 189 -7.01 16.53 0.31
N ASN A 190 -5.78 16.49 -0.19
CA ASN A 190 -5.52 16.58 -1.64
C ASN A 190 -6.04 15.33 -2.36
N ASP A 191 -5.81 14.14 -1.80
CA ASP A 191 -6.30 12.88 -2.36
C ASP A 191 -7.83 12.84 -2.38
N LEU A 192 -8.46 13.28 -1.28
CA LEU A 192 -9.91 13.35 -1.17
C LEU A 192 -10.50 14.35 -2.18
N ARG A 193 -9.89 15.53 -2.33
CA ARG A 193 -10.30 16.52 -3.34
C ARG A 193 -10.19 15.97 -4.76
N ALA A 194 -9.06 15.36 -5.12
CA ALA A 194 -8.89 14.74 -6.43
C ALA A 194 -9.93 13.63 -6.71
N PHE A 195 -10.29 12.85 -5.69
CA PHE A 195 -11.37 11.86 -5.81
C PHE A 195 -12.74 12.53 -6.01
N PHE A 196 -13.04 13.62 -5.29
CA PHE A 196 -14.27 14.39 -5.51
C PHE A 196 -14.35 14.96 -6.92
N ASP A 197 -13.26 15.55 -7.42
CA ASP A 197 -13.20 16.13 -8.76
C ASP A 197 -13.55 15.07 -9.80
N TYR A 198 -12.94 13.88 -9.70
CA TYR A 198 -13.29 12.76 -10.57
C TYR A 198 -14.77 12.35 -10.43
N ILE A 199 -15.29 12.24 -9.21
CA ILE A 199 -16.67 11.80 -8.99
C ILE A 199 -17.67 12.77 -9.60
N VAL A 200 -17.47 14.07 -9.44
CA VAL A 200 -18.39 15.10 -9.93
C VAL A 200 -18.25 15.29 -11.43
N HIS A 201 -17.03 15.44 -11.94
CA HIS A 201 -16.80 15.90 -13.31
C HIS A 201 -16.66 14.75 -14.32
N GLU A 202 -16.16 13.57 -13.93
CA GLU A 202 -15.98 12.42 -14.85
C GLU A 202 -17.02 11.32 -14.64
N ALA A 203 -17.37 11.02 -13.38
CA ALA A 203 -18.34 9.96 -13.09
C ALA A 203 -19.80 10.42 -13.18
N GLY A 204 -20.06 11.74 -13.19
CA GLY A 204 -21.42 12.31 -13.13
C GLY A 204 -22.13 12.02 -11.80
N GLY A 205 -21.36 11.77 -10.75
CA GLY A 205 -21.84 11.61 -9.38
C GLY A 205 -22.07 12.95 -8.70
N LYS A 206 -22.42 12.90 -7.42
CA LYS A 206 -22.65 14.10 -6.60
C LYS A 206 -22.18 13.93 -5.16
N ILE A 207 -21.72 15.02 -4.59
CA ILE A 207 -21.43 15.13 -3.16
C ILE A 207 -22.74 15.46 -2.45
N ILE A 208 -23.16 14.61 -1.51
CA ILE A 208 -24.45 14.76 -0.80
C ILE A 208 -24.27 15.33 0.63
N GLY A 209 -23.06 15.77 0.98
CA GLY A 209 -22.71 16.33 2.29
C GLY A 209 -22.29 15.28 3.32
N ASN A 210 -21.82 15.72 4.49
CA ASN A 210 -21.38 14.87 5.60
C ASN A 210 -20.41 13.73 5.19
N HIS A 211 -19.41 14.06 4.38
CA HIS A 211 -18.43 13.09 3.86
C HIS A 211 -19.05 11.97 3.01
N ARG A 212 -20.22 12.19 2.38
CA ARG A 212 -20.88 11.18 1.54
C ARG A 212 -20.98 11.63 0.09
N ILE A 213 -20.87 10.64 -0.80
CA ILE A 213 -21.07 10.80 -2.24
C ILE A 213 -22.09 9.80 -2.76
N GLN A 214 -22.70 10.13 -3.88
CA GLN A 214 -23.51 9.22 -4.68
C GLN A 214 -22.92 9.11 -6.09
N ALA A 215 -22.50 7.90 -6.47
CA ALA A 215 -21.95 7.60 -7.78
C ALA A 215 -22.21 6.14 -8.13
N PHE A 216 -22.34 5.82 -9.43
CA PHE A 216 -22.55 4.46 -9.94
C PHE A 216 -23.70 3.69 -9.23
N GLY A 217 -24.78 4.40 -8.87
CA GLY A 217 -25.94 3.82 -8.18
C GLY A 217 -25.73 3.49 -6.70
N ARG A 218 -24.59 3.87 -6.11
CA ARG A 218 -24.25 3.61 -4.70
C ARG A 218 -24.05 4.91 -3.94
N THR A 219 -24.24 4.83 -2.63
CA THR A 219 -23.90 5.90 -1.69
C THR A 219 -22.87 5.36 -0.71
N LEU A 220 -21.77 6.09 -0.53
CA LEU A 220 -20.66 5.71 0.34
C LEU A 220 -20.12 6.92 1.10
N LYS A 221 -19.40 6.66 2.18
CA LYS A 221 -18.65 7.67 2.91
C LYS A 221 -17.22 7.75 2.37
N VAL A 222 -16.65 8.94 2.31
CA VAL A 222 -15.26 9.20 1.92
C VAL A 222 -14.61 10.20 2.87
N GLN A 223 -13.42 9.87 3.38
CA GLN A 223 -12.79 10.67 4.43
C GLN A 223 -11.26 10.50 4.44
N VAL A 224 -10.56 11.44 5.06
CA VAL A 224 -9.11 11.43 5.25
C VAL A 224 -8.75 10.79 6.60
N PHE A 225 -7.81 9.85 6.58
CA PHE A 225 -7.24 9.20 7.77
C PHE A 225 -5.72 9.09 7.60
N PRO A 226 -4.95 10.14 7.93
CA PRO A 226 -3.50 10.14 7.74
C PRO A 226 -2.86 9.06 8.61
N ILE A 227 -2.12 8.14 8.00
CA ILE A 227 -1.49 7.05 8.75
C ILE A 227 -0.36 7.58 9.64
N GLY A 228 -0.36 7.16 10.91
CA GLY A 228 0.66 7.50 11.89
C GLY A 228 1.67 6.38 12.13
N ILE A 229 2.50 6.58 13.16
CA ILE A 229 3.44 5.58 13.68
C ILE A 229 3.29 5.48 15.20
N ASN A 230 3.63 4.32 15.77
CA ASN A 230 3.73 4.18 17.22
C ASN A 230 5.04 4.83 17.71
N THR A 231 4.97 6.11 18.07
CA THR A 231 6.13 6.92 18.49
C THR A 231 6.79 6.36 19.74
N GLU A 232 6.02 5.86 20.70
CA GLU A 232 6.55 5.29 21.95
C GLU A 232 7.34 4.00 21.70
N ALA A 233 6.83 3.12 20.85
CA ALA A 233 7.52 1.89 20.46
C ALA A 233 8.85 2.21 19.77
N ILE A 234 8.85 3.19 18.86
CA ILE A 234 10.07 3.64 18.16
C ILE A 234 11.09 4.19 19.15
N ILE A 235 10.69 5.09 20.06
CA ILE A 235 11.59 5.64 21.09
C ILE A 235 12.20 4.51 21.93
N ARG A 236 11.39 3.54 22.35
CA ARG A 236 11.86 2.38 23.14
C ARG A 236 12.85 1.53 22.37
N GLU A 237 12.60 1.25 21.09
CA GLU A 237 13.50 0.48 20.23
C GLU A 237 14.81 1.23 19.98
N THR A 238 14.77 2.56 19.79
CA THR A 238 15.97 3.40 19.67
C THR A 238 16.84 3.34 20.93
N LEU A 239 16.24 3.45 22.12
CA LEU A 239 16.99 3.35 23.39
C LEU A 239 17.66 1.98 23.55
N ASN A 240 16.98 0.90 23.16
CA ASN A 240 17.53 -0.46 23.22
C ASN A 240 18.61 -0.73 22.16
N SER A 241 18.49 -0.12 20.98
CA SER A 241 19.40 -0.31 19.85
C SER A 241 20.61 0.62 19.85
N SER A 242 20.62 1.64 20.71
CA SER A 242 21.76 2.56 20.94
C SER A 242 23.09 1.84 21.22
N ARG A 243 23.04 0.61 21.76
CA ARG A 243 24.21 -0.24 22.04
C ARG A 243 24.56 -1.22 20.93
N SER A 244 23.86 -1.20 19.79
CA SER A 244 24.16 -2.11 18.69
C SER A 244 25.57 -1.88 18.14
N LYS A 245 26.21 -2.94 17.61
CA LYS A 245 27.53 -2.81 16.96
C LYS A 245 27.51 -1.82 15.78
N MET A 246 26.38 -1.76 15.07
CA MET A 246 26.18 -0.84 13.94
C MET A 246 26.11 0.62 14.40
N ALA A 247 25.31 0.90 15.43
CA ALA A 247 25.22 2.25 16.00
C ALA A 247 26.59 2.71 16.53
N ARG A 248 27.30 1.84 17.26
CA ARG A 248 28.67 2.13 17.73
C ARG A 248 29.64 2.37 16.59
N GLY A 249 29.67 1.52 15.56
CA GLY A 249 30.57 1.71 14.41
C GLY A 249 30.29 2.97 13.58
N LEU A 250 29.07 3.52 13.64
CA LEU A 250 28.74 4.82 13.07
C LEU A 250 29.13 5.98 13.99
N MET A 251 28.97 5.82 15.31
CA MET A 251 29.33 6.81 16.33
C MET A 251 30.84 6.90 16.62
N ASP A 252 31.60 5.82 16.40
CA ASP A 252 33.07 5.77 16.58
C ASP A 252 33.83 6.51 15.46
N ARG A 253 33.12 7.09 14.49
CA ARG A 253 33.70 7.95 13.45
C ARG A 253 34.00 9.33 14.02
N PRO A 254 34.98 10.06 13.44
CA PRO A 254 35.40 11.37 13.95
C PRO A 254 34.20 12.30 14.23
N SER A 255 34.16 12.86 15.44
CA SER A 255 33.04 13.67 15.96
C SER A 255 32.90 15.03 15.28
N ASP A 256 33.79 15.37 14.36
CA ASP A 256 33.82 16.62 13.59
C ASP A 256 33.05 16.52 12.27
N LYS A 257 32.28 15.42 12.06
CA LYS A 257 31.47 15.21 10.86
C LYS A 257 29.98 15.13 11.14
N ASP A 258 29.23 16.01 10.49
CA ASP A 258 27.77 15.99 10.47
C ASP A 258 27.25 14.90 9.52
N TRP A 259 26.07 14.37 9.84
CA TRP A 259 25.41 13.32 9.07
C TRP A 259 24.08 13.77 8.50
N ILE A 260 23.88 13.47 7.23
CA ILE A 260 22.57 13.50 6.58
C ILE A 260 22.21 12.05 6.25
N ILE A 261 21.02 11.60 6.64
CA ILE A 261 20.58 10.22 6.43
C ILE A 261 19.32 10.22 5.56
N GLY A 262 19.36 9.47 4.47
CA GLY A 262 18.18 9.12 3.65
C GLY A 262 17.90 7.62 3.76
N VAL A 263 16.64 7.25 4.00
CA VAL A 263 16.21 5.84 4.07
C VAL A 263 14.96 5.67 3.23
N ASP A 264 15.12 5.09 2.04
CA ASP A 264 14.05 4.96 1.06
C ASP A 264 14.20 3.66 0.31
N ARG A 265 13.10 2.97 0.01
CA ARG A 265 13.16 1.90 -1.00
C ARG A 265 13.71 2.49 -2.31
N LEU A 266 14.54 1.72 -3.01
CA LEU A 266 14.96 2.09 -4.36
C LEU A 266 13.73 2.07 -5.27
N ASP A 267 13.16 3.24 -5.53
CA ASP A 267 11.89 3.47 -6.22
C ASP A 267 11.90 4.91 -6.77
N TYR A 268 11.49 5.08 -8.02
CA TYR A 268 11.50 6.38 -8.70
C TYR A 268 10.61 7.45 -8.03
N SER A 269 9.66 7.05 -7.16
CA SER A 269 8.84 7.99 -6.39
C SER A 269 9.63 8.76 -5.31
N LYS A 270 10.90 8.42 -5.08
CA LYS A 270 11.69 8.92 -3.93
C LYS A 270 12.64 10.06 -4.24
N GLY A 271 12.80 10.43 -5.51
CA GLY A 271 13.66 11.54 -5.93
C GLY A 271 15.11 11.40 -5.45
N ILE A 272 15.65 10.17 -5.43
CA ILE A 272 16.98 9.87 -4.88
C ILE A 272 18.07 10.55 -5.72
N VAL A 273 17.86 10.63 -7.05
CA VAL A 273 18.77 11.32 -7.98
C VAL A 273 18.85 12.80 -7.62
N GLU A 274 17.71 13.46 -7.48
CA GLU A 274 17.60 14.87 -7.12
C GLU A 274 18.20 15.15 -5.75
N ARG A 275 18.02 14.23 -4.79
CA ARG A 275 18.66 14.32 -3.47
C ARG A 275 20.18 14.30 -3.57
N PHE A 276 20.75 13.44 -4.41
CA PHE A 276 22.20 13.38 -4.62
C PHE A 276 22.72 14.63 -5.32
N GLN A 277 22.01 15.11 -6.34
CA GLN A 277 22.34 16.36 -7.03
C GLN A 277 22.27 17.57 -6.09
N ALA A 278 21.30 17.61 -5.18
CA ALA A 278 21.21 18.65 -4.17
C ALA A 278 22.38 18.60 -3.18
N PHE A 279 22.80 17.39 -2.78
CA PHE A 279 23.98 17.22 -1.92
C PHE A 279 25.29 17.59 -2.63
N GLU A 280 25.43 17.24 -3.91
CA GLU A 280 26.54 17.71 -4.75
C GLU A 280 26.58 19.24 -4.80
N ARG A 281 25.44 19.87 -5.10
CA ARG A 281 25.32 21.34 -5.17
C ARG A 281 25.67 22.02 -3.83
N LEU A 282 25.29 21.42 -2.70
CA LEU A 282 25.70 21.90 -1.37
C LEU A 282 27.23 21.94 -1.26
N LEU A 283 27.93 20.87 -1.65
CA LEU A 283 29.39 20.79 -1.56
C LEU A 283 30.10 21.70 -2.58
N GLU A 284 29.49 21.96 -3.73
CA GLU A 284 29.98 22.93 -4.72
C GLU A 284 29.89 24.35 -4.19
N ASN A 285 28.70 24.76 -3.75
CA ASN A 285 28.40 26.14 -3.35
C ASN A 285 29.00 26.51 -1.99
N TYR A 286 29.22 25.52 -1.12
CA TYR A 286 29.72 25.72 0.23
C TYR A 286 30.91 24.79 0.54
N PRO A 287 32.12 25.12 0.04
CA PRO A 287 33.30 24.28 0.20
C PRO A 287 33.68 23.96 1.65
N ALA A 288 33.26 24.79 2.61
CA ALA A 288 33.49 24.57 4.04
C ALA A 288 32.90 23.26 4.58
N TYR A 289 31.89 22.69 3.92
CA TYR A 289 31.29 21.40 4.30
C TYR A 289 32.04 20.17 3.76
N ARG A 290 33.00 20.36 2.84
CA ARG A 290 33.76 19.26 2.26
C ARG A 290 34.60 18.57 3.34
N GLY A 291 34.44 17.25 3.46
CA GLY A 291 35.07 16.46 4.51
C GLY A 291 34.42 16.59 5.90
N ARG A 292 33.48 17.53 6.09
CA ARG A 292 32.75 17.77 7.34
C ARG A 292 31.30 17.27 7.34
N VAL A 293 30.70 17.03 6.18
CA VAL A 293 29.33 16.49 6.10
C VAL A 293 29.32 15.22 5.27
N THR A 294 28.62 14.19 5.73
CA THR A 294 28.45 12.91 5.02
C THR A 294 26.96 12.61 4.78
N LEU A 295 26.59 12.30 3.53
CA LEU A 295 25.29 11.73 3.19
C LEU A 295 25.36 10.19 3.22
N LEU A 296 24.55 9.57 4.10
CA LEU A 296 24.31 8.13 4.12
C LEU A 296 22.93 7.83 3.51
N GLN A 297 22.90 7.27 2.31
CA GLN A 297 21.68 6.79 1.69
C GLN A 297 21.55 5.27 1.86
N ILE A 298 20.51 4.84 2.57
CA ILE A 298 20.12 3.43 2.69
C ILE A 298 18.99 3.19 1.70
N ALA A 299 19.26 2.36 0.68
CA ALA A 299 18.32 2.07 -0.40
C ALA A 299 18.07 0.56 -0.56
N PRO A 300 17.21 -0.07 0.28
CA PRO A 300 16.87 -1.47 0.11
C PRO A 300 16.23 -1.71 -1.27
N PRO A 301 16.59 -2.80 -1.98
CA PRO A 301 16.00 -3.14 -3.26
C PRO A 301 14.48 -3.27 -3.17
N SER A 302 13.77 -2.79 -4.18
CA SER A 302 12.32 -2.93 -4.27
C SER A 302 11.93 -3.33 -5.68
N ARG A 303 11.00 -4.28 -5.80
CA ARG A 303 10.37 -4.66 -7.08
C ARG A 303 11.36 -4.86 -8.23
N SER A 304 12.45 -5.56 -7.96
CA SER A 304 13.58 -5.75 -8.89
C SER A 304 13.23 -6.43 -10.22
N GLU A 305 12.00 -6.92 -10.41
CA GLU A 305 11.49 -7.49 -11.66
C GLU A 305 10.59 -6.52 -12.46
N VAL A 306 10.33 -5.33 -11.94
CA VAL A 306 9.56 -4.28 -12.64
C VAL A 306 10.56 -3.30 -13.25
N PRO A 307 10.59 -3.14 -14.59
CA PRO A 307 11.44 -2.14 -15.23
C PRO A 307 11.11 -0.72 -14.71
N GLU A 308 12.15 0.04 -14.38
CA GLU A 308 12.09 1.47 -14.00
C GLU A 308 12.21 2.38 -15.22
#